data_AF-A0A2K5Q2R3-F1
#
_entry.id   AF-A0A2K5Q2R3-F1
#
_cell.length_a   1.000
_cell.length_b   1.000
_cell.length_c   1.000
_cell.angle_alpha   90.00
_cell.angle_beta   90.00
_cell.angle_gamma   90.00
#
_symmetry.space_group_name_H-M   'P 1'
#
loop_
_entity.id
_entity.type
_entity.pdbx_description
1 polymer ?
#
loop_
_entity_poly.entity_id
_entity_poly.type
_entity_poly.pdbx_seq_one_letter_code
_entity_poly.pdbx_strand_id
1 'polypeptide(L)'
;PFRRWRLALLPRRECSLNGVPGSIWDFVSGSFSPSPSHILSSGPSSSSGASPNGAELARVRRQLDEAKRKIRQWEESWQQVKQACDAWQREAQKAKERARVADSDRQLALQKKEEVEAQVKQLQEELEGLGVASALPGLRGCGDIGAIPLQKLHSLQSQLRLDLEAVDGVIFQLRAKQCVACRERARGAILRPCQHRVLCEPCAASAPECPYCEGQPLRW
;
A
#
# COMPACT_ATOMS: atom_id res chain seq x y z
N PRO A 1 -19.14 42.93 -13.37
CA PRO A 1 -18.88 41.51 -13.70
C PRO A 1 -17.47 41.02 -13.28
N PHE A 2 -17.06 41.32 -12.04
CA PHE A 2 -15.80 40.82 -11.46
C PHE A 2 -16.14 39.80 -10.38
N ARG A 3 -16.13 38.51 -10.74
CA ARG A 3 -16.23 37.43 -9.77
C ARG A 3 -14.85 37.18 -9.16
N ARG A 4 -14.77 37.59 -7.91
CA ARG A 4 -13.76 37.25 -6.90
C ARG A 4 -13.60 35.73 -6.81
N TRP A 5 -12.50 35.19 -7.35
CA TRP A 5 -12.09 33.82 -7.04
C TRP A 5 -11.27 33.84 -5.76
N ARG A 6 -11.89 33.42 -4.66
CA ARG A 6 -11.23 33.03 -3.43
C ARG A 6 -11.30 31.50 -3.40
N LEU A 7 -10.18 30.83 -3.65
CA LEU A 7 -9.99 29.42 -3.29
C LEU A 7 -8.66 29.29 -2.55
N ALA A 8 -8.74 28.48 -1.50
CA ALA A 8 -7.87 28.46 -0.35
C ALA A 8 -6.51 27.76 -0.59
N LEU A 9 -5.65 27.96 0.40
CA LEU A 9 -4.28 27.48 0.60
C LEU A 9 -4.00 26.05 0.14
N LEU A 10 -2.84 25.85 -0.51
CA LEU A 10 -1.84 24.79 -0.26
C LEU A 10 -0.57 25.03 -1.12
N PRO A 11 0.58 24.45 -0.73
CA PRO A 11 1.73 25.15 -0.20
C PRO A 11 2.54 25.93 -1.23
N ARG A 12 3.00 27.10 -0.78
CA ARG A 12 3.97 27.98 -1.42
C ARG A 12 5.30 27.22 -1.60
N ARG A 13 5.42 26.45 -2.69
CA ARG A 13 6.74 26.06 -3.20
C ARG A 13 7.24 27.23 -4.03
N GLU A 14 8.18 27.97 -3.44
CA GLU A 14 9.04 28.89 -4.16
C GLU A 14 9.82 28.08 -5.21
N CYS A 15 9.32 28.10 -6.45
CA CYS A 15 10.18 27.88 -7.59
C CYS A 15 11.00 29.17 -7.74
N SER A 16 12.26 29.11 -7.29
CA SER A 16 13.24 30.16 -7.51
C SER A 16 13.22 30.59 -8.98
N LEU A 17 12.70 31.79 -9.21
CA LEU A 17 12.77 32.49 -10.47
C LEU A 17 14.24 32.83 -10.75
N ASN A 18 14.80 32.27 -11.81
CA ASN A 18 15.96 32.91 -12.44
C ASN A 18 15.51 34.28 -12.94
N GLY A 19 16.24 35.30 -12.49
CA GLY A 19 15.77 36.68 -12.37
C GLY A 19 15.38 37.36 -13.67
N VAL A 20 14.23 38.02 -13.62
CA VAL A 20 13.96 39.24 -14.38
C VAL A 20 13.48 40.28 -13.36
N PRO A 21 14.24 41.35 -13.10
CA PRO A 21 13.80 42.40 -12.19
C PRO A 21 12.84 43.31 -12.95
N GLY A 22 11.54 43.14 -12.69
CA GLY A 22 10.50 43.96 -13.31
C GLY A 22 9.16 43.66 -12.68
N SER A 23 8.84 44.37 -11.59
CA SER A 23 7.55 44.26 -10.90
C SER A 23 6.44 44.73 -11.85
N ILE A 24 5.59 43.78 -12.27
CA ILE A 24 4.42 44.00 -13.16
C ILE A 24 3.41 45.02 -12.59
N TRP A 25 3.52 45.38 -11.30
CA TRP A 25 2.58 46.28 -10.62
C TRP A 25 3.12 47.69 -10.38
N ASP A 26 4.31 48.04 -10.89
CA ASP A 26 5.00 49.30 -10.57
C ASP A 26 4.64 50.49 -11.48
N PHE A 27 3.43 50.51 -12.05
CA PHE A 27 2.96 51.59 -12.94
C PHE A 27 2.02 52.61 -12.25
N VAL A 28 1.62 52.41 -10.99
CA VAL A 28 0.54 53.21 -10.37
C VAL A 28 1.01 54.18 -9.26
N SER A 29 2.31 54.22 -8.92
CA SER A 29 2.82 55.14 -7.88
C SER A 29 3.71 56.29 -8.37
N GLY A 30 3.78 56.52 -9.68
CA GLY A 30 4.37 57.73 -10.25
C GLY A 30 3.39 58.90 -10.17
N SER A 31 3.65 59.81 -9.23
CA SER A 31 2.99 61.11 -9.08
C SER A 31 3.10 61.96 -10.35
N PHE A 32 2.46 63.14 -10.31
CA PHE A 32 2.49 64.24 -11.30
C PHE A 32 1.35 64.25 -12.33
N SER A 33 0.22 64.75 -11.84
CA SER A 33 -0.64 65.67 -12.58
C SER A 33 0.19 66.73 -13.32
N PRO A 34 -0.06 66.98 -14.62
CA PRO A 34 0.21 68.27 -15.21
C PRO A 34 -1.13 68.90 -15.57
N SER A 35 -1.64 69.74 -14.67
CA SER A 35 -2.58 70.80 -15.07
C SER A 35 -1.77 71.90 -15.75
N PRO A 36 -2.01 72.27 -17.02
CA PRO A 36 -1.49 73.51 -17.57
C PRO A 36 -2.56 74.58 -17.37
N SER A 37 -2.59 75.20 -16.20
CA SER A 37 -3.27 76.49 -16.06
C SER A 37 -2.41 77.55 -16.73
N HIS A 38 -2.80 77.97 -17.93
CA HIS A 38 -2.18 79.09 -18.63
C HIS A 38 -2.52 80.39 -17.91
N ILE A 39 -1.57 80.92 -17.12
CA ILE A 39 -1.59 82.33 -16.70
C ILE A 39 -0.86 83.11 -17.80
N LEU A 40 -1.61 84.00 -18.45
CA LEU A 40 -1.10 84.98 -19.41
C LEU A 40 -0.06 85.87 -18.73
N SER A 41 1.21 85.75 -19.12
CA SER A 41 2.23 86.76 -18.85
C SER A 41 2.68 87.36 -20.18
N SER A 42 2.42 88.66 -20.31
CA SER A 42 2.69 89.46 -21.49
C SER A 42 4.15 89.91 -21.54
N GLY A 43 4.80 89.64 -22.68
CA GLY A 43 5.84 90.48 -23.32
C GLY A 43 7.32 90.10 -23.12
N PRO A 44 8.25 90.61 -23.96
CA PRO A 44 8.10 91.18 -25.30
C PRO A 44 8.86 90.37 -26.39
N SER A 45 8.59 90.77 -27.63
CA SER A 45 9.04 90.22 -28.91
C SER A 45 10.55 90.02 -29.07
N SER A 46 10.94 88.87 -29.60
CA SER A 46 12.15 88.72 -30.41
C SER A 46 11.88 87.81 -31.60
N SER A 47 12.13 88.39 -32.77
CA SER A 47 11.94 87.89 -34.13
C SER A 47 12.65 86.57 -34.43
N SER A 48 11.89 85.60 -34.93
CA SER A 48 12.35 84.54 -35.83
C SER A 48 11.13 84.01 -36.59
N GLY A 49 11.13 84.10 -37.91
CA GLY A 49 9.99 83.83 -38.80
C GLY A 49 9.58 82.36 -38.90
N ALA A 50 9.12 81.77 -37.81
CA ALA A 50 8.45 80.46 -37.82
C ALA A 50 6.95 80.67 -37.58
N SER A 51 6.14 80.27 -38.55
CA SER A 51 4.67 80.30 -38.43
C SER A 51 4.25 79.50 -37.18
N PRO A 52 3.46 80.07 -36.24
CA PRO A 52 3.11 79.42 -34.97
C PRO A 52 2.40 78.07 -35.16
N ASN A 53 1.74 77.88 -36.30
CA ASN A 53 1.10 76.64 -36.69
C ASN A 53 2.09 75.48 -36.91
N GLY A 54 3.33 75.75 -37.32
CA GLY A 54 4.35 74.72 -37.54
C GLY A 54 4.86 74.06 -36.27
N ALA A 55 4.98 74.83 -35.17
CA ALA A 55 5.46 74.32 -33.88
C ALA A 55 4.41 73.43 -33.18
N GLU A 56 3.13 73.82 -33.22
CA GLU A 56 2.03 73.00 -32.71
C GLU A 56 1.85 71.71 -33.52
N LEU A 57 1.95 71.77 -34.85
CA LEU A 57 1.95 70.56 -35.69
C LEU A 57 3.08 69.59 -35.33
N ALA A 58 4.29 70.11 -35.06
CA ALA A 58 5.41 69.28 -34.62
C ALA A 58 5.17 68.67 -33.22
N ARG A 59 4.53 69.40 -32.30
CA ARG A 59 4.14 68.88 -30.97
C ARG A 59 3.11 67.76 -31.10
N VAL A 60 2.06 67.94 -31.89
CA VAL A 60 1.01 66.93 -32.10
C VAL A 60 1.58 65.66 -32.73
N ARG A 61 2.49 65.79 -33.71
CA ARG A 61 3.19 64.62 -34.30
C ARG A 61 3.96 63.83 -33.24
N ARG A 62 4.71 64.51 -32.37
CA ARG A 62 5.43 63.85 -31.27
C ARG A 62 4.48 63.14 -30.30
N GLN A 63 3.35 63.76 -29.95
CA GLN A 63 2.33 63.14 -29.09
C GLN A 63 1.70 61.91 -29.73
N LEU A 64 1.43 61.94 -31.03
CA LEU A 64 0.93 60.78 -31.78
C LEU A 64 1.95 59.64 -31.77
N ASP A 65 3.23 59.94 -32.00
CA ASP A 65 4.27 58.90 -32.00
C ASP A 65 4.52 58.33 -30.60
N GLU A 66 4.39 59.15 -29.55
CA GLU A 66 4.37 58.69 -28.16
C GLU A 66 3.17 57.77 -27.88
N ALA A 67 1.96 58.16 -28.31
CA ALA A 67 0.77 57.33 -28.16
C ALA A 67 0.91 55.99 -28.90
N LYS A 68 1.45 56.01 -30.14
CA LYS A 68 1.75 54.79 -30.90
C LYS A 68 2.74 53.88 -30.18
N ARG A 69 3.81 54.45 -29.60
CA ARG A 69 4.78 53.68 -28.80
C ARG A 69 4.13 53.05 -27.58
N LYS A 70 3.28 53.79 -26.86
CA LYS A 70 2.51 53.25 -25.74
C LYS A 70 1.61 52.11 -26.18
N ILE A 71 0.87 52.24 -27.29
CA ILE A 71 0.01 51.17 -27.81
C ILE A 71 0.81 49.89 -28.04
N ARG A 72 1.98 49.97 -28.69
CA ARG A 72 2.86 48.80 -28.88
C ARG A 72 3.31 48.17 -27.57
N GLN A 73 3.69 49.00 -26.60
CA GLN A 73 4.05 48.52 -25.26
C GLN A 73 2.88 47.81 -24.55
N TRP A 74 1.67 48.35 -24.67
CA TRP A 74 0.46 47.71 -24.15
C TRP A 74 0.17 46.38 -24.85
N GLU A 75 0.36 46.30 -26.18
CA GLU A 75 0.20 45.07 -26.96
C GLU A 75 1.19 43.99 -26.51
N GLU A 76 2.46 44.35 -26.33
CA GLU A 76 3.50 43.44 -25.85
C GLU A 76 3.21 42.96 -24.42
N SER A 77 2.84 43.87 -23.51
CA SER A 77 2.45 43.52 -22.14
C SER A 77 1.24 42.59 -22.11
N TRP A 78 0.23 42.87 -22.92
CA TRP A 78 -0.93 41.99 -23.06
C TRP A 78 -0.56 40.60 -23.58
N GLN A 79 0.31 40.52 -24.59
CA GLN A 79 0.79 39.24 -25.11
C GLN A 79 1.53 38.44 -24.04
N GLN A 80 2.36 39.07 -23.20
CA GLN A 80 3.04 38.39 -22.10
C GLN A 80 2.04 37.82 -21.08
N VAL A 81 1.04 38.61 -20.67
CA VAL A 81 -0.01 38.14 -19.75
C VAL A 81 -0.79 36.98 -20.35
N LYS A 82 -1.15 37.06 -21.64
CA LYS A 82 -1.83 35.98 -22.35
C LYS A 82 -0.99 34.69 -22.36
N GLN A 83 0.30 34.78 -22.67
CA GLN A 83 1.20 33.63 -22.65
C GLN A 83 1.33 33.01 -21.25
N ALA A 84 1.39 33.83 -20.20
CA ALA A 84 1.41 33.35 -18.82
C ALA A 84 0.10 32.63 -18.45
N CYS A 85 -1.05 33.17 -18.85
CA CYS A 85 -2.35 32.51 -18.68
C CYS A 85 -2.40 31.17 -19.42
N ASP A 86 -1.96 31.13 -20.69
CA ASP A 86 -1.94 29.91 -21.49
C ASP A 86 -0.98 28.86 -20.90
N ALA A 87 0.14 29.28 -20.30
CA ALA A 87 1.07 28.40 -19.60
C ALA A 87 0.44 27.82 -18.33
N TRP A 88 -0.17 28.65 -17.48
CA TRP A 88 -0.84 28.19 -16.27
C TRP A 88 -2.04 27.29 -16.55
N GLN A 89 -2.80 27.59 -17.61
CA GLN A 89 -3.91 26.75 -18.03
C GLN A 89 -3.45 25.36 -18.47
N ARG A 90 -2.34 25.29 -19.22
CA ARG A 90 -1.72 23.99 -19.59
C ARG A 90 -1.23 23.23 -18.37
N GLU A 91 -0.55 23.89 -17.43
CA GLU A 91 -0.07 23.23 -16.22
C GLU A 91 -1.22 22.77 -15.31
N ALA A 92 -2.29 23.56 -15.17
CA ALA A 92 -3.49 23.14 -14.46
C ALA A 92 -4.13 21.91 -15.12
N GLN A 93 -4.19 21.86 -16.45
CA GLN A 93 -4.74 20.71 -17.17
C GLN A 93 -3.86 19.46 -17.03
N LYS A 94 -2.53 19.61 -17.06
CA LYS A 94 -1.59 18.52 -16.77
C LYS A 94 -1.75 18.02 -15.34
N ALA A 95 -1.90 18.92 -14.37
CA ALA A 95 -2.12 18.56 -12.98
C ALA A 95 -3.45 17.79 -12.80
N LYS A 96 -4.51 18.23 -13.47
CA LYS A 96 -5.80 17.53 -13.49
C LYS A 96 -5.67 16.11 -14.07
N GLU A 97 -4.94 15.96 -15.18
CA GLU A 97 -4.73 14.63 -15.76
C GLU A 97 -3.90 13.72 -14.86
N ARG A 98 -2.84 14.25 -14.24
CA ARG A 98 -2.04 13.51 -13.25
C ARG A 98 -2.89 13.04 -12.07
N ALA A 99 -3.79 13.90 -11.56
CA ALA A 99 -4.72 13.52 -10.50
C ALA A 99 -5.67 12.40 -10.96
N ARG A 100 -6.21 12.49 -12.18
CA ARG A 100 -7.09 11.46 -12.77
C ARG A 100 -6.40 10.10 -12.91
N VAL A 101 -5.14 10.09 -13.36
CA VAL A 101 -4.33 8.88 -13.45
C VAL A 101 -4.08 8.30 -12.07
N ALA A 102 -3.64 9.13 -11.11
CA ALA A 102 -3.42 8.68 -9.73
C ALA A 102 -4.69 8.11 -9.08
N ASP A 103 -5.86 8.69 -9.35
CA ASP A 103 -7.14 8.17 -8.86
C ASP A 103 -7.48 6.81 -9.47
N SER A 104 -7.19 6.63 -10.76
CA SER A 104 -7.41 5.36 -11.48
C SER A 104 -6.46 4.26 -10.95
N ASP A 105 -5.19 4.59 -10.72
CA ASP A 105 -4.19 3.69 -10.13
C ASP A 105 -4.59 3.28 -8.71
N ARG A 106 -5.08 4.24 -7.90
CA ARG A 106 -5.59 3.98 -6.55
C ARG A 106 -6.78 3.02 -6.58
N GLN A 107 -7.72 3.20 -7.51
CA GLN A 107 -8.87 2.30 -7.66
C GLN A 107 -8.42 0.89 -8.03
N LEU A 108 -7.48 0.74 -8.96
CA LEU A 108 -6.94 -0.57 -9.32
C LEU A 108 -6.22 -1.25 -8.14
N ALA A 109 -5.47 -0.49 -7.36
CA ALA A 109 -4.81 -1.02 -6.15
C ALA A 109 -5.83 -1.48 -5.11
N LEU A 110 -6.94 -0.75 -4.93
CA LEU A 110 -8.03 -1.15 -4.04
C LEU A 110 -8.72 -2.42 -4.52
N GLN A 111 -9.00 -2.55 -5.81
CA GLN A 111 -9.60 -3.76 -6.37
C GLN A 111 -8.71 -4.99 -6.14
N LYS A 112 -7.40 -4.87 -6.37
CA LYS A 112 -6.43 -5.95 -6.09
C LYS A 112 -6.37 -6.30 -4.60
N LYS A 113 -6.42 -5.29 -3.73
CA LYS A 113 -6.49 -5.50 -2.28
C LYS A 113 -7.75 -6.29 -1.91
N GLU A 114 -8.91 -5.89 -2.43
CA GLU A 114 -10.20 -6.56 -2.15
C GLU A 114 -10.19 -8.01 -2.66
N GLU A 115 -9.62 -8.27 -3.84
CA GLU A 115 -9.45 -9.62 -4.38
C GLU A 115 -8.58 -10.50 -3.47
N VAL A 116 -7.43 -9.99 -3.05
CA VAL A 116 -6.54 -10.73 -2.13
C VAL A 116 -7.19 -10.91 -0.77
N GLU A 117 -7.89 -9.91 -0.24
CA GLU A 117 -8.63 -10.02 1.03
C GLU A 117 -9.76 -11.07 0.93
N ALA A 118 -10.43 -11.18 -0.21
CA ALA A 118 -11.42 -12.22 -0.46
C ALA A 118 -10.78 -13.61 -0.52
N GLN A 119 -9.64 -13.76 -1.20
CA GLN A 119 -8.88 -15.02 -1.22
C GLN A 119 -8.42 -15.44 0.18
N VAL A 120 -7.93 -14.48 0.98
CA VAL A 120 -7.52 -14.74 2.37
C VAL A 120 -8.71 -15.20 3.21
N LYS A 121 -9.87 -14.55 3.08
CA LYS A 121 -11.10 -14.97 3.79
C LYS A 121 -11.54 -16.37 3.37
N GLN A 122 -11.52 -16.67 2.07
CA GLN A 122 -11.85 -18.01 1.58
C GLN A 122 -10.90 -19.07 2.15
N LEU A 123 -9.58 -18.82 2.13
CA LEU A 123 -8.60 -19.75 2.71
C LEU A 123 -8.76 -19.89 4.22
N GLN A 124 -9.16 -18.83 4.94
CA GLN A 124 -9.50 -18.89 6.35
C GLN A 124 -10.71 -19.79 6.60
N GLU A 125 -11.78 -19.61 5.82
CA GLU A 125 -12.99 -20.45 5.89
C GLU A 125 -12.69 -21.92 5.55
N GLU A 126 -11.87 -22.18 4.53
CA GLU A 126 -11.41 -23.53 4.18
C GLU A 126 -10.59 -24.17 5.31
N LEU A 127 -9.70 -23.42 5.97
CA LEU A 127 -8.93 -23.90 7.12
C LEU A 127 -9.82 -24.23 8.33
N GLU A 128 -10.86 -23.42 8.55
CA GLU A 128 -11.87 -23.67 9.58
C GLU A 128 -12.73 -24.90 9.23
N GLY A 129 -13.15 -25.03 7.97
CA GLY A 129 -13.96 -26.14 7.46
C GLY A 129 -13.22 -27.49 7.39
N LEU A 130 -11.91 -27.48 7.10
CA LEU A 130 -11.03 -28.65 7.18
C LEU A 130 -10.81 -29.12 8.61
N GLY A 131 -11.37 -28.43 9.61
CA GLY A 131 -11.34 -28.89 10.97
C GLY A 131 -9.92 -28.90 11.55
N VAL A 132 -9.00 -28.08 11.07
CA VAL A 132 -7.72 -27.86 11.78
C VAL A 132 -7.99 -27.27 13.19
N ALA A 133 -9.16 -26.67 13.39
CA ALA A 133 -9.70 -26.29 14.69
C ALA A 133 -10.47 -27.42 15.43
N SER A 134 -10.89 -28.48 14.75
CA SER A 134 -11.75 -29.57 15.25
C SER A 134 -10.98 -30.88 15.51
N ALA A 135 -9.90 -31.14 14.77
CA ALA A 135 -9.08 -32.34 14.92
C ALA A 135 -8.35 -32.38 16.27
N LEU A 136 -8.16 -31.22 16.91
CA LEU A 136 -7.75 -31.08 18.31
C LEU A 136 -8.37 -29.79 18.90
N PRO A 137 -9.52 -29.85 19.60
CA PRO A 137 -10.12 -28.71 20.27
C PRO A 137 -9.21 -28.28 21.46
N GLY A 138 -8.24 -27.42 21.20
CA GLY A 138 -7.40 -26.83 22.26
C GLY A 138 -5.95 -26.54 21.91
N LEU A 139 -5.43 -27.01 20.78
CA LEU A 139 -4.04 -26.79 20.39
C LEU A 139 -3.94 -26.15 19.00
N ARG A 140 -4.53 -24.95 18.85
CA ARG A 140 -4.18 -24.06 17.74
C ARG A 140 -2.80 -23.44 18.02
N GLY A 141 -1.75 -24.26 17.91
CA GLY A 141 -0.38 -23.91 18.27
C GLY A 141 -0.17 -23.83 19.79
N CYS A 142 0.93 -24.41 20.28
CA CYS A 142 1.34 -24.36 21.69
C CYS A 142 1.48 -22.94 22.30
N GLY A 143 1.23 -21.87 21.53
CA GLY A 143 1.36 -20.47 21.96
C GLY A 143 0.20 -19.94 22.81
N ASP A 144 -1.02 -20.45 22.64
CA ASP A 144 -2.22 -19.87 23.29
C ASP A 144 -2.68 -20.60 24.56
N ILE A 145 -1.93 -21.58 25.05
CA ILE A 145 -2.29 -22.39 26.24
C ILE A 145 -2.50 -21.50 27.48
N GLY A 146 -1.76 -20.38 27.58
CA GLY A 146 -1.89 -19.41 28.68
C GLY A 146 -3.18 -18.58 28.67
N ALA A 147 -3.91 -18.53 27.56
CA ALA A 147 -5.17 -17.77 27.43
C ALA A 147 -6.42 -18.63 27.72
N ILE A 148 -6.27 -19.95 27.84
CA ILE A 148 -7.37 -20.88 28.05
C ILE A 148 -7.74 -20.92 29.56
N PRO A 149 -9.03 -20.80 29.93
CA PRO A 149 -9.47 -20.92 31.32
C PRO A 149 -9.02 -22.23 31.97
N LEU A 150 -8.58 -22.17 33.23
CA LEU A 150 -8.03 -23.31 33.98
C LEU A 150 -8.92 -24.56 33.97
N GLN A 151 -10.24 -24.38 34.03
CA GLN A 151 -11.21 -25.48 33.96
C GLN A 151 -11.13 -26.25 32.63
N LYS A 152 -11.03 -25.53 31.51
CA LYS A 152 -10.87 -26.14 30.18
C LYS A 152 -9.50 -26.82 30.05
N LEU A 153 -8.45 -26.25 30.65
CA LEU A 153 -7.13 -26.88 30.70
C LEU A 153 -7.15 -28.21 31.46
N HIS A 154 -7.86 -28.29 32.58
CA HIS A 154 -8.02 -29.55 33.32
C HIS A 154 -8.83 -30.60 32.55
N SER A 155 -9.90 -30.18 31.87
CA SER A 155 -10.65 -31.07 30.97
C SER A 155 -9.77 -31.61 29.84
N LEU A 156 -8.99 -30.73 29.19
CA LEU A 156 -8.05 -31.11 28.13
C LEU A 156 -6.96 -32.05 28.65
N GLN A 157 -6.39 -31.75 29.82
CA GLN A 157 -5.40 -32.61 30.48
C GLN A 157 -5.96 -34.02 30.73
N SER A 158 -7.20 -34.12 31.21
CA SER A 158 -7.85 -35.39 31.49
C SER A 158 -8.12 -36.17 30.19
N GLN A 159 -8.58 -35.48 29.15
CA GLN A 159 -8.81 -36.08 27.83
C GLN A 159 -7.52 -36.63 27.22
N LEU A 160 -6.44 -35.85 27.22
CA LEU A 160 -5.15 -36.29 26.67
C LEU A 160 -4.60 -37.53 27.41
N ARG A 161 -4.84 -37.65 28.73
CA ARG A 161 -4.47 -38.85 29.48
C ARG A 161 -5.25 -40.07 28.99
N LEU A 162 -6.56 -39.95 28.83
CA LEU A 162 -7.40 -41.03 28.31
C LEU A 162 -7.03 -41.43 26.88
N ASP A 163 -6.74 -40.43 26.03
CA ASP A 163 -6.33 -40.68 24.64
C ASP A 163 -4.99 -41.42 24.58
N LEU A 164 -4.03 -41.05 25.44
CA LEU A 164 -2.75 -41.77 25.56
C LEU A 164 -2.96 -43.20 26.06
N GLU A 165 -3.79 -43.42 27.08
CA GLU A 165 -4.13 -44.75 27.57
C GLU A 165 -4.79 -45.62 26.47
N ALA A 166 -5.66 -45.03 25.65
CA ALA A 166 -6.28 -45.72 24.53
C ALA A 166 -5.25 -46.10 23.45
N VAL A 167 -4.34 -45.19 23.10
CA VAL A 167 -3.23 -45.45 22.17
C VAL A 167 -2.34 -46.56 22.71
N ASP A 168 -1.96 -46.51 23.98
CA ASP A 168 -1.16 -47.55 24.64
C ASP A 168 -1.89 -48.90 24.65
N GLY A 169 -3.21 -48.90 24.86
CA GLY A 169 -4.06 -50.09 24.74
C GLY A 169 -4.02 -50.70 23.34
N VAL A 170 -4.14 -49.88 22.29
CA VAL A 170 -4.03 -50.33 20.89
C VAL A 170 -2.62 -50.86 20.60
N ILE A 171 -1.58 -50.17 21.03
CA ILE A 171 -0.18 -50.61 20.90
C ILE A 171 0.01 -51.97 21.58
N PHE A 172 -0.50 -52.13 22.81
CA PHE A 172 -0.42 -53.38 23.54
C PHE A 172 -1.14 -54.52 22.81
N GLN A 173 -2.34 -54.29 22.30
CA GLN A 173 -3.09 -55.29 21.53
C GLN A 173 -2.37 -55.67 20.22
N LEU A 174 -1.81 -54.69 19.51
CA LEU A 174 -1.04 -54.94 18.29
C LEU A 174 0.22 -55.78 18.61
N ARG A 175 0.97 -55.41 19.66
CA ARG A 175 2.13 -56.19 20.13
C ARG A 175 1.76 -57.60 20.59
N ALA A 176 0.59 -57.77 21.21
CA ALA A 176 0.08 -59.07 21.63
C ALA A 176 -0.27 -59.99 20.44
N LYS A 177 -0.50 -59.44 19.25
CA LYS A 177 -0.78 -60.21 18.03
C LYS A 177 0.46 -60.39 17.14
N GLN A 178 1.56 -59.70 17.45
CA GLN A 178 2.83 -59.78 16.72
C GLN A 178 3.74 -60.90 17.23
N CYS A 179 4.53 -61.46 16.31
CA CYS A 179 5.56 -62.44 16.60
C CYS A 179 6.56 -61.88 17.62
N VAL A 180 6.85 -62.63 18.67
CA VAL A 180 7.75 -62.19 19.74
C VAL A 180 9.20 -62.03 19.27
N ALA A 181 9.60 -62.75 18.21
CA ALA A 181 10.96 -62.69 17.68
C ALA A 181 11.20 -61.48 16.76
N CYS A 182 10.38 -61.29 15.72
CA CYS A 182 10.61 -60.23 14.73
C CYS A 182 9.77 -58.96 14.97
N ARG A 183 8.72 -59.01 15.80
CA ARG A 183 7.78 -57.90 16.07
C ARG A 183 7.08 -57.27 14.86
N GLU A 184 7.30 -57.79 13.66
CA GLU A 184 6.75 -57.26 12.40
C GLU A 184 5.56 -58.05 11.87
N ARG A 185 5.57 -59.38 12.04
CA ARG A 185 4.56 -60.28 11.45
C ARG A 185 3.60 -60.81 12.50
N ALA A 186 2.35 -61.10 12.10
CA ALA A 186 1.37 -61.70 13.00
C ALA A 186 1.82 -63.08 13.51
N ARG A 187 1.45 -63.41 14.74
CA ARG A 187 1.57 -64.76 15.32
C ARG A 187 0.77 -65.74 14.46
N GLY A 188 1.40 -66.81 13.98
CA GLY A 188 0.79 -67.72 13.01
C GLY A 188 1.00 -69.21 13.31
N ALA A 189 2.04 -69.57 14.07
CA ALA A 189 2.35 -70.98 14.36
C ALA A 189 2.67 -71.19 15.84
N ILE A 190 2.01 -72.17 16.44
CA ILE A 190 2.29 -72.70 17.79
C ILE A 190 3.38 -73.76 17.63
N LEU A 191 4.53 -73.58 18.31
CA LEU A 191 5.56 -74.62 18.34
C LEU A 191 5.04 -75.83 19.14
N ARG A 192 4.81 -76.95 18.45
CA ARG A 192 4.54 -78.27 19.07
C ARG A 192 5.88 -78.93 19.43
N PRO A 193 5.97 -79.71 20.53
CA PRO A 193 4.87 -80.21 21.35
C PRO A 193 4.44 -79.31 22.51
N CYS A 194 5.27 -78.34 22.95
CA CYS A 194 5.06 -77.71 24.26
C CYS A 194 4.27 -76.39 24.28
N GLN A 195 3.80 -75.85 23.15
CA GLN A 195 2.93 -74.64 23.04
C GLN A 195 3.46 -73.35 23.71
N HIS A 196 4.63 -73.37 24.34
CA HIS A 196 5.18 -72.26 25.13
C HIS A 196 5.70 -71.08 24.29
N ARG A 197 5.69 -71.18 22.96
CA ARG A 197 6.20 -70.13 22.08
C ARG A 197 5.35 -70.02 20.82
N VAL A 198 4.76 -68.84 20.63
CA VAL A 198 3.93 -68.50 19.47
C VAL A 198 4.69 -67.51 18.58
N LEU A 199 5.11 -67.96 17.40
CA LEU A 199 5.89 -67.19 16.44
C LEU A 199 5.12 -67.04 15.12
N CYS A 200 5.61 -66.19 14.22
CA CYS A 200 5.18 -66.26 12.82
C CYS A 200 5.83 -67.47 12.13
N GLU A 201 5.21 -67.99 11.07
CA GLU A 201 5.69 -69.19 10.35
C GLU A 201 7.19 -69.16 9.98
N PRO A 202 7.77 -68.05 9.47
CA PRO A 202 9.20 -68.00 9.14
C PRO A 202 10.11 -68.08 10.37
N CYS A 203 9.71 -67.46 11.47
CA CYS A 203 10.45 -67.53 12.73
C CYS A 203 10.26 -68.88 13.42
N ALA A 204 9.15 -69.58 13.18
CA ALA A 204 8.93 -70.94 13.68
C ALA A 204 9.81 -71.95 12.93
N ALA A 205 9.97 -71.81 11.61
CA ALA A 205 10.80 -72.68 10.79
C ALA A 205 12.31 -72.59 11.08
N SER A 206 12.75 -71.48 11.68
CA SER A 206 14.15 -71.21 12.04
C SER A 206 14.41 -71.24 13.56
N ALA A 207 13.38 -71.54 14.37
CA ALA A 207 13.50 -71.50 15.82
C ALA A 207 14.17 -72.78 16.37
N PRO A 208 15.13 -72.65 17.31
CA PRO A 208 15.64 -73.79 18.07
C PRO A 208 14.57 -74.34 19.04
N GLU A 209 14.87 -75.52 19.61
CA GLU A 209 14.11 -76.18 20.70
C GLU A 209 13.67 -75.18 21.78
N CYS A 210 12.52 -75.42 22.39
CA CYS A 210 11.93 -74.45 23.31
C CYS A 210 12.75 -74.36 24.61
N PRO A 211 13.26 -73.17 25.00
CA PRO A 211 14.11 -73.04 26.19
C PRO A 211 13.38 -73.34 27.51
N TYR A 212 12.04 -73.29 27.53
CA TYR A 212 11.24 -73.74 28.67
C TYR A 212 11.17 -75.27 28.77
N CYS A 213 11.31 -75.98 27.65
CA CYS A 213 11.19 -77.43 27.54
C CYS A 213 12.57 -78.09 27.74
N GLU A 214 13.67 -77.39 27.44
CA GLU A 214 15.02 -77.82 27.85
C GLU A 214 15.27 -77.73 29.37
N GLY A 215 14.52 -76.88 30.09
CA GLY A 215 14.68 -76.67 31.53
C GLY A 215 13.87 -77.61 32.44
N GLN A 216 13.04 -78.50 31.90
CA GLN A 216 12.22 -79.43 32.69
C GLN A 216 12.77 -80.86 32.64
N PRO A 217 12.92 -81.58 33.78
CA PRO A 217 13.20 -83.00 33.76
C PRO A 217 12.01 -83.74 33.12
N LEU A 218 12.28 -84.54 32.10
CA LEU A 218 11.30 -85.43 31.47
C LEU A 218 10.61 -86.27 32.56
N ARG A 219 9.31 -86.03 32.79
CA ARG A 219 8.48 -86.96 33.56
C ARG A 219 7.99 -88.05 32.61
N TRP A 220 8.43 -89.27 32.91
CA TRP A 220 8.04 -90.54 32.29
C TRP A 220 6.54 -90.79 32.43
#